data_AF-A0A1Y4N967-F1
#
_entry.id   AF-A0A1Y4N967-F1
#
_cell.length_a   1.000
_cell.length_b   1.000
_cell.length_c   1.000
_cell.angle_alpha   90.00
_cell.angle_beta   90.00
_cell.angle_gamma   90.00
#
_symmetry.space_group_name_H-M   'P 1'
#
loop_
_entity.id
_entity.type
_entity.pdbx_description
1 polymer ?
#
loop_
_entity_poly.entity_id
_entity_poly.type
_entity_poly.pdbx_seq_one_letter_code
_entity_poly.pdbx_strand_id
1 'polypeptide(L)'
;MKVKELRNLLKDKDIKDINDAFVEVYKALPKAKKEEIDPYIISIINGEGKKKPKPEELSLPELFDQISFLINNAYLGNYIGPNRIIPKRDRFKWRFQVKRYLKVLLAVSAEDENFATAVNFIEEIYRMLAYGCGIYIFSSDDPFASVGISQVDLYQQYVSRQMQLEINEEVIRKMVNHAVDCYLSRTCLHIELYSVLNYYVCQNEYRTMVLAYGKQLIKSQHEKLSQSKKYDDHRYILIRSIEEMNDLIFIFEDNFTIKTLSYYFKNRFETKDTTFEKAIKLVELFKTDKDWLITYKYGIKRKIQFSDKQNAKYQKLLKEIN
;
A
#
# COMPACT_ATOMS: atom_id res chain seq x y z
N MET A 1 39.70 -9.11 13.87
CA MET A 1 39.93 -8.58 15.23
C MET A 1 38.66 -7.89 15.72
N LYS A 2 38.12 -8.31 16.87
CA LYS A 2 36.97 -7.65 17.52
C LYS A 2 37.42 -6.38 18.26
N VAL A 3 36.50 -5.46 18.54
CA VAL A 3 36.79 -4.21 19.28
C VAL A 3 37.50 -4.47 20.62
N LYS A 4 37.11 -5.54 21.33
CA LYS A 4 37.71 -5.92 22.62
C LYS A 4 39.17 -6.38 22.47
N GLU A 5 39.48 -7.09 21.38
CA GLU A 5 40.85 -7.54 21.07
C GLU A 5 41.74 -6.36 20.68
N LEU A 6 41.23 -5.43 19.88
CA LEU A 6 41.94 -4.20 19.53
C LEU A 6 42.25 -3.35 20.78
N ARG A 7 41.27 -3.19 21.68
CA ARG A 7 41.49 -2.47 22.95
C ARG A 7 42.57 -3.11 23.80
N ASN A 8 42.59 -4.43 23.90
CA ASN A 8 43.64 -5.14 24.64
C ASN A 8 45.02 -4.96 24.01
N LEU A 9 45.10 -4.93 22.68
CA LEU A 9 46.37 -4.73 21.95
C LEU A 9 46.93 -3.31 22.11
N LEU A 10 46.05 -2.31 22.27
CA LEU A 10 46.44 -0.91 22.41
C LEU A 10 46.68 -0.47 23.87
N LYS A 11 46.25 -1.26 24.87
CA LYS A 11 46.20 -0.80 26.28
C LYS A 11 47.58 -0.45 26.86
N ASP A 12 48.63 -1.16 26.41
CA ASP A 12 50.00 -1.07 26.94
C ASP A 12 50.95 -0.37 25.93
N LYS A 13 50.40 0.28 24.89
CA LYS A 13 51.19 0.97 23.86
C LYS A 13 51.30 2.46 24.13
N ASP A 14 52.43 3.04 23.72
CA ASP A 14 52.63 4.49 23.78
C ASP A 14 51.62 5.19 22.86
N ILE A 15 51.10 6.33 23.31
CA ILE A 15 50.21 7.20 22.55
C ILE A 15 50.84 7.57 21.20
N LYS A 16 52.16 7.77 21.15
CA LYS A 16 52.87 8.07 19.90
C LYS A 16 52.74 6.92 18.90
N ASP A 17 53.00 5.69 19.33
CA ASP A 17 52.89 4.51 18.47
C ASP A 17 51.45 4.27 18.01
N ILE A 18 50.46 4.58 18.87
CA ILE A 18 49.04 4.49 18.53
C ILE A 18 48.67 5.51 17.45
N ASN A 19 49.16 6.75 17.56
CA ASN A 19 48.93 7.80 16.57
C ASN A 19 49.58 7.45 15.22
N ASP A 20 50.82 6.97 15.23
CA ASP A 20 51.53 6.57 14.01
C ASP A 20 50.81 5.39 13.33
N ALA A 21 50.37 4.40 14.11
CA ALA A 21 49.57 3.28 13.61
C ALA A 21 48.22 3.74 13.02
N PHE A 22 47.53 4.69 13.67
CA PHE A 22 46.28 5.23 13.16
C PHE A 22 46.48 5.96 11.83
N VAL A 23 47.54 6.76 11.70
CA VAL A 23 47.88 7.49 10.47
C VAL A 23 48.21 6.53 9.33
N GLU A 24 49.00 5.48 9.57
CA GLU A 24 49.33 4.49 8.54
C GLU A 24 48.11 3.68 8.10
N VAL A 25 47.23 3.29 9.03
CA VAL A 25 45.95 2.65 8.71
C VAL A 25 45.06 3.58 7.90
N TYR A 26 44.99 4.87 8.26
CA TYR A 26 44.22 5.86 7.54
C TYR A 26 44.76 6.07 6.12
N LYS A 27 46.09 6.16 5.94
CA LYS A 27 46.74 6.27 4.62
C LYS A 27 46.35 5.12 3.69
N ALA A 28 46.27 3.90 4.22
CA ALA A 28 45.91 2.70 3.48
C ALA A 28 44.45 2.66 2.98
N LEU A 29 43.58 3.57 3.44
CA LEU A 29 42.19 3.63 3.00
C LEU A 29 42.03 4.29 1.61
N PRO A 30 41.12 3.76 0.75
CA PRO A 30 40.72 4.44 -0.48
C PRO A 30 40.08 5.80 -0.21
N LYS A 31 40.21 6.75 -1.16
CA LYS A 31 39.68 8.12 -1.03
C LYS A 31 38.20 8.18 -0.62
N ALA A 32 37.35 7.39 -1.26
CA ALA A 32 35.91 7.33 -0.95
C ALA A 32 35.62 6.87 0.50
N LYS A 33 36.53 6.09 1.11
CA LYS A 33 36.40 5.66 2.51
C LYS A 33 36.93 6.68 3.49
N LYS A 34 37.93 7.49 3.10
CA LYS A 34 38.40 8.65 3.87
C LYS A 34 37.29 9.67 4.02
N GLU A 35 36.68 10.07 2.91
CA GLU A 35 35.56 11.03 2.88
C GLU A 35 34.37 10.58 3.75
N GLU A 36 34.09 9.27 3.83
CA GLU A 36 33.04 8.72 4.70
C GLU A 36 33.39 8.81 6.20
N ILE A 37 34.66 8.60 6.58
CA ILE A 37 35.07 8.50 8.00
C ILE A 37 35.62 9.81 8.58
N ASP A 38 36.07 10.75 7.75
CA ASP A 38 36.68 12.02 8.19
C ASP A 38 35.78 12.81 9.16
N PRO A 39 34.47 12.96 8.92
CA PRO A 39 33.59 13.63 9.87
C PRO A 39 33.54 12.94 11.24
N TYR A 40 33.69 11.61 11.27
CA TYR A 40 33.71 10.83 12.51
C TYR A 40 35.01 11.04 13.28
N ILE A 41 36.14 11.04 12.59
CA ILE A 41 37.46 11.26 13.21
C ILE A 41 37.51 12.66 13.83
N ILE A 42 37.07 13.67 13.09
CA ILE A 42 37.01 15.07 13.55
C ILE A 42 36.08 15.21 14.76
N SER A 43 34.87 14.64 14.69
CA SER A 43 33.90 14.65 15.80
C SER A 43 34.42 13.98 17.08
N ILE A 44 35.12 12.85 16.95
CA ILE A 44 35.71 12.12 18.08
C ILE A 44 36.83 12.95 18.73
N ILE A 45 37.70 13.58 17.94
CA ILE A 45 38.81 14.41 18.43
C ILE A 45 38.28 15.68 19.11
N ASN A 46 37.22 16.28 18.58
CA ASN A 46 36.59 17.49 19.14
C ASN A 46 35.75 17.22 20.41
N GLY A 47 35.70 15.99 20.91
CA GLY A 47 35.00 15.65 22.16
C GLY A 47 33.47 15.58 22.06
N GLU A 48 32.91 15.63 20.84
CA GLU A 48 31.45 15.58 20.59
C GLU A 48 30.85 14.16 20.75
N GLY A 49 31.72 13.18 21.05
CA GLY A 49 31.37 11.78 21.28
C GLY A 49 31.09 11.02 19.99
N LYS A 50 30.80 9.71 20.11
CA LYS A 50 30.44 8.81 18.99
C LYS A 50 29.06 9.15 18.37
N LYS A 51 28.76 10.42 18.13
CA LYS A 51 27.58 10.80 17.37
C LYS A 51 27.91 10.41 15.93
N LYS A 52 27.19 9.39 15.42
CA LYS A 52 27.06 9.25 13.97
C LYS A 52 26.72 10.64 13.43
N PRO A 53 27.43 11.17 12.43
CA PRO A 53 26.95 12.32 11.71
C PRO A 53 25.51 11.97 11.34
N LYS A 54 24.56 12.82 11.78
CA LYS A 54 23.21 12.71 11.24
C LYS A 54 23.42 12.75 9.72
N PRO A 55 22.93 11.76 8.96
CA PRO A 55 22.90 11.93 7.51
C PRO A 55 22.24 13.28 7.27
N GLU A 56 22.87 14.13 6.44
CA GLU A 56 22.35 15.45 6.09
C GLU A 56 20.83 15.35 5.97
N GLU A 57 20.14 16.16 6.77
CA GLU A 57 18.69 16.24 6.77
C GLU A 57 18.31 16.82 5.41
N LEU A 58 18.13 15.92 4.43
CA LEU A 58 17.68 16.25 3.08
C LEU A 58 16.44 17.13 3.20
N SER A 59 16.46 18.27 2.52
CA SER A 59 15.29 19.13 2.47
C SER A 59 14.13 18.40 1.80
N LEU A 60 12.89 18.77 2.12
CA LEU A 60 11.71 18.18 1.48
C LEU A 60 11.73 18.33 -0.05
N PRO A 61 12.12 19.49 -0.63
CA PRO A 61 12.26 19.63 -2.08
C PRO A 61 13.24 18.63 -2.70
N GLU A 62 14.43 18.45 -2.12
CA GLU A 62 15.41 17.47 -2.62
C GLU A 62 14.91 16.04 -2.48
N LEU A 63 14.15 15.75 -1.42
CA LEU A 63 13.50 14.46 -1.24
C LEU A 63 12.47 14.19 -2.33
N PHE A 64 11.67 15.19 -2.69
CA PHE A 64 10.66 15.11 -3.75
C PHE A 64 11.28 14.82 -5.12
N ASP A 65 12.40 15.47 -5.44
CA ASP A 65 13.16 15.20 -6.66
C ASP A 65 13.71 13.77 -6.68
N GLN A 66 14.23 13.29 -5.54
CA GLN A 66 14.72 11.92 -5.40
C GLN A 66 13.61 10.88 -5.57
N ILE A 67 12.41 11.13 -5.04
CA ILE A 67 11.25 10.25 -5.18
C ILE A 67 10.80 10.22 -6.64
N SER A 68 10.68 11.39 -7.28
CA SER A 68 10.30 11.51 -8.69
C SER A 68 11.28 10.78 -9.60
N PHE A 69 12.59 10.94 -9.37
CA PHE A 69 13.63 10.22 -10.09
C PHE A 69 13.47 8.70 -9.90
N LEU A 70 13.22 8.23 -8.67
CA LEU A 70 13.04 6.81 -8.39
C LEU A 70 11.82 6.25 -9.14
N ILE A 71 10.66 6.91 -9.04
CA ILE A 71 9.41 6.45 -9.64
C ILE A 71 9.52 6.37 -11.15
N ASN A 72 10.02 7.42 -11.80
CA ASN A 72 10.20 7.45 -13.25
C ASN A 72 11.12 6.31 -13.73
N ASN A 73 12.23 6.09 -13.02
CA ASN A 73 13.15 5.01 -13.38
C ASN A 73 12.61 3.61 -13.07
N ALA A 74 11.74 3.47 -12.08
CA ALA A 74 11.05 2.21 -11.78
C ALA A 74 10.13 1.82 -12.95
N TYR A 75 9.27 2.72 -13.40
CA TYR A 75 8.40 2.46 -14.54
C TYR A 75 9.15 2.22 -15.86
N LEU A 76 10.34 2.80 -16.03
CA LEU A 76 11.24 2.51 -17.16
C LEU A 76 12.01 1.17 -17.03
N GLY A 77 11.85 0.43 -15.93
CA GLY A 77 12.52 -0.85 -15.70
C GLY A 77 14.02 -0.74 -15.39
N ASN A 78 14.54 0.46 -15.09
CA ASN A 78 15.96 0.70 -14.84
C ASN A 78 16.47 0.06 -13.52
N TYR A 79 15.57 -0.39 -12.66
CA TYR A 79 15.93 -1.15 -11.45
C TYR A 79 16.04 -2.66 -11.69
N ILE A 80 15.71 -3.17 -12.88
CA ILE A 80 15.86 -4.58 -13.26
C ILE A 80 16.94 -4.74 -14.32
N GLY A 81 16.73 -4.11 -15.48
CA GLY A 81 17.53 -4.35 -16.67
C GLY A 81 18.89 -3.64 -16.66
N PRO A 82 19.89 -4.15 -17.40
CA PRO A 82 21.12 -3.40 -17.69
C PRO A 82 20.81 -2.03 -18.29
N ASN A 83 21.30 -0.96 -17.65
CA ASN A 83 21.16 0.42 -18.14
C ASN A 83 22.32 1.29 -17.60
N ARG A 84 22.47 2.50 -18.17
CA ARG A 84 23.52 3.48 -17.82
C ARG A 84 23.10 4.48 -16.73
N ILE A 85 21.83 4.47 -16.34
CA ILE A 85 21.26 5.45 -15.40
C ILE A 85 21.44 4.97 -13.96
N ILE A 86 21.12 3.69 -13.71
CA ILE A 86 21.20 3.03 -12.41
C ILE A 86 22.23 1.90 -12.45
N PRO A 87 23.40 2.10 -11.82
CA PRO A 87 24.43 1.09 -11.73
C PRO A 87 23.90 -0.20 -11.08
N LYS A 88 24.39 -1.36 -11.53
CA LYS A 88 23.94 -2.68 -11.03
C LYS A 88 23.99 -2.78 -9.50
N ARG A 89 25.01 -2.20 -8.87
CA ARG A 89 25.20 -2.18 -7.40
C ARG A 89 24.18 -1.33 -6.64
N ASP A 90 23.47 -0.44 -7.34
CA ASP A 90 22.53 0.49 -6.73
C ASP A 90 21.08 0.07 -6.99
N ARG A 91 20.85 -0.82 -7.97
CA ARG A 91 19.51 -1.33 -8.30
C ARG A 91 18.80 -1.94 -7.10
N PHE A 92 19.44 -2.75 -6.27
CA PHE A 92 18.79 -3.36 -5.11
C PHE A 92 18.57 -2.38 -3.92
N LYS A 93 19.08 -1.15 -4.00
CA LYS A 93 18.99 -0.16 -2.92
C LYS A 93 17.66 0.60 -2.89
N TRP A 94 16.85 0.47 -3.95
CA TRP A 94 15.54 1.13 -4.06
C TRP A 94 14.68 0.93 -2.80
N ARG A 95 14.67 -0.28 -2.22
CA ARG A 95 13.87 -0.61 -1.03
C ARG A 95 14.28 0.19 0.21
N PHE A 96 15.58 0.44 0.39
CA PHE A 96 16.08 1.25 1.49
C PHE A 96 15.81 2.73 1.26
N GLN A 97 15.87 3.19 0.00
CA GLN A 97 15.50 4.54 -0.39
C GLN A 97 14.01 4.79 -0.11
N VAL A 98 13.11 3.95 -0.63
CA VAL A 98 11.66 4.05 -0.40
C VAL A 98 11.33 4.01 1.09
N LYS A 99 11.94 3.09 1.85
CA LYS A 99 11.75 3.03 3.31
C LYS A 99 12.13 4.34 4.00
N ARG A 100 13.25 4.96 3.60
CA ARG A 100 13.69 6.27 4.11
C ARG A 100 12.72 7.36 3.70
N TYR A 101 12.28 7.37 2.43
CA TYR A 101 11.35 8.38 1.91
C TYR A 101 10.04 8.35 2.67
N LEU A 102 9.42 7.17 2.80
CA LEU A 102 8.18 7.00 3.55
C LEU A 102 8.32 7.46 5.02
N LYS A 103 9.46 7.19 5.67
CA LYS A 103 9.69 7.67 7.03
C LYS A 103 9.63 9.20 7.14
N VAL A 104 10.18 9.92 6.16
CA VAL A 104 10.16 11.39 6.15
C VAL A 104 8.78 11.91 5.75
N LEU A 105 8.20 11.40 4.66
CA LEU A 105 6.88 11.81 4.17
C LEU A 105 5.78 11.62 5.22
N LEU A 106 5.80 10.50 5.94
CA LEU A 106 4.81 10.21 6.98
C LEU A 106 4.99 11.06 8.24
N ALA A 107 6.14 11.70 8.44
CA ALA A 107 6.41 12.60 9.54
C ALA A 107 6.00 14.06 9.26
N VAL A 108 5.64 14.39 8.01
CA VAL A 108 5.15 15.73 7.65
C VAL A 108 3.79 15.98 8.31
N SER A 109 3.68 17.09 9.04
CA SER A 109 2.45 17.49 9.76
C SER A 109 1.43 18.09 8.81
N ALA A 110 0.15 18.07 9.20
CA ALA A 110 -0.95 18.65 8.42
C ALA A 110 -0.81 20.16 8.19
N GLU A 111 -0.12 20.85 9.10
CA GLU A 111 0.13 22.29 9.08
C GLU A 111 1.35 22.68 8.23
N ASP A 112 2.13 21.69 7.76
CA ASP A 112 3.29 21.95 6.90
C ASP A 112 2.83 22.35 5.49
N GLU A 113 3.45 23.38 4.91
CA GLU A 113 3.13 23.84 3.55
C GLU A 113 3.32 22.74 2.49
N ASN A 114 4.18 21.76 2.77
CA ASN A 114 4.46 20.63 1.90
C ASN A 114 3.56 19.42 2.16
N PHE A 115 2.59 19.49 3.08
CA PHE A 115 1.74 18.35 3.45
C PHE A 115 1.03 17.77 2.23
N ALA A 116 0.37 18.60 1.42
CA ALA A 116 -0.33 18.15 0.21
C ALA A 116 0.63 17.45 -0.78
N THR A 117 1.83 18.00 -0.97
CA THR A 117 2.88 17.41 -1.81
C THR A 117 3.36 16.08 -1.25
N ALA A 118 3.51 15.97 0.07
CA ALA A 118 3.88 14.73 0.73
C ALA A 118 2.79 13.65 0.55
N VAL A 119 1.51 14.00 0.64
CA VAL A 119 0.38 13.08 0.38
C VAL A 119 0.43 12.56 -1.06
N ASN A 120 0.68 13.43 -2.03
CA ASN A 120 0.84 13.03 -3.44
C ASN A 120 1.98 12.02 -3.60
N PHE A 121 3.15 12.25 -3.01
CA PHE A 121 4.26 11.29 -3.10
C PHE A 121 3.99 9.98 -2.37
N ILE A 122 3.25 9.98 -1.26
CA ILE A 122 2.78 8.75 -0.60
C ILE A 122 1.87 7.97 -1.56
N GLU A 123 0.94 8.64 -2.25
CA GLU A 123 0.09 8.04 -3.28
C GLU A 123 0.91 7.41 -4.41
N GLU A 124 1.87 8.15 -4.97
CA GLU A 124 2.66 7.64 -6.09
C GLU A 124 3.57 6.48 -5.70
N ILE A 125 4.15 6.51 -4.49
CA ILE A 125 4.91 5.37 -3.96
C ILE A 125 3.98 4.17 -3.77
N TYR A 126 2.78 4.35 -3.20
CA TYR A 126 1.79 3.28 -3.08
C TYR A 126 1.49 2.65 -4.44
N ARG A 127 1.18 3.47 -5.45
CA ARG A 127 0.88 3.00 -6.81
C ARG A 127 2.04 2.25 -7.44
N MET A 128 3.25 2.76 -7.30
CA MET A 128 4.45 2.13 -7.85
C MET A 128 4.70 0.77 -7.18
N LEU A 129 4.60 0.67 -5.85
CA LEU A 129 4.79 -0.60 -5.14
C LEU A 129 3.67 -1.61 -5.49
N ALA A 130 2.42 -1.15 -5.57
CA ALA A 130 1.30 -1.97 -6.04
C ALA A 130 1.55 -2.46 -7.46
N TYR A 131 1.88 -1.58 -8.40
CA TYR A 131 2.25 -1.96 -9.76
C TYR A 131 3.35 -3.03 -9.80
N GLY A 132 4.39 -2.85 -8.96
CA GLY A 132 5.50 -3.77 -8.82
C GLY A 132 5.13 -5.17 -8.28
N CYS A 133 3.96 -5.36 -7.68
CA CYS A 133 3.47 -6.67 -7.26
C CYS A 133 2.98 -7.52 -8.44
N GLY A 134 2.47 -6.87 -9.49
CA GLY A 134 1.98 -7.56 -10.69
C GLY A 134 2.93 -7.49 -11.88
N ILE A 135 3.77 -6.47 -11.94
CA ILE A 135 4.70 -6.21 -13.04
C ILE A 135 6.10 -6.07 -12.49
N TYR A 136 7.05 -6.80 -13.07
CA TYR A 136 8.45 -6.70 -12.69
C TYR A 136 9.01 -5.32 -13.08
N ILE A 137 9.01 -4.38 -12.12
CA ILE A 137 9.77 -3.11 -12.16
C ILE A 137 10.91 -3.06 -11.12
N PHE A 138 10.91 -4.01 -10.19
CA PHE A 138 11.98 -4.26 -9.23
C PHE A 138 12.42 -5.72 -9.27
N SER A 139 13.57 -6.03 -8.67
CA SER A 139 14.07 -7.40 -8.51
C SER A 139 13.31 -8.23 -7.46
N SER A 140 12.15 -7.76 -6.99
CA SER A 140 11.33 -8.37 -5.93
C SER A 140 9.95 -8.68 -6.50
N ASP A 141 9.40 -9.82 -6.10
CA ASP A 141 8.02 -10.24 -6.40
C ASP A 141 7.00 -9.60 -5.45
N ASP A 142 7.45 -9.16 -4.26
CA ASP A 142 6.64 -8.38 -3.32
C ASP A 142 7.40 -7.10 -2.89
N PRO A 143 7.18 -5.95 -3.58
CA PRO A 143 7.83 -4.70 -3.25
C PRO A 143 7.49 -4.17 -1.85
N PHE A 144 6.27 -4.37 -1.37
CA PHE A 144 5.83 -3.94 -0.04
C PHE A 144 6.62 -4.66 1.05
N ALA A 145 6.73 -5.99 0.97
CA ALA A 145 7.54 -6.80 1.88
C ALA A 145 9.03 -6.40 1.85
N SER A 146 9.56 -6.10 0.66
CA SER A 146 10.95 -5.65 0.49
C SER A 146 11.25 -4.31 1.17
N VAL A 147 10.28 -3.37 1.16
CA VAL A 147 10.37 -2.09 1.87
C VAL A 147 10.15 -2.27 3.38
N GLY A 148 9.33 -3.25 3.77
CA GLY A 148 8.96 -3.54 5.15
C GLY A 148 7.76 -2.73 5.63
N ILE A 149 6.77 -2.53 4.77
CA ILE A 149 5.46 -1.94 5.08
C ILE A 149 4.39 -2.76 4.34
N SER A 150 3.26 -3.06 4.98
CA SER A 150 2.17 -3.78 4.29
C SER A 150 1.46 -2.87 3.29
N GLN A 151 0.83 -3.46 2.28
CA GLN A 151 0.03 -2.69 1.31
C GLN A 151 -1.14 -1.97 1.99
N VAL A 152 -1.80 -2.65 2.93
CA VAL A 152 -2.92 -2.10 3.70
C VAL A 152 -2.47 -0.90 4.54
N ASP A 153 -1.33 -1.02 5.25
CA ASP A 153 -0.80 0.06 6.08
C ASP A 153 -0.46 1.29 5.24
N LEU A 154 0.25 1.12 4.12
CA LEU A 154 0.61 2.27 3.28
C LEU A 154 -0.64 2.91 2.66
N TYR A 155 -1.60 2.11 2.22
CA TYR A 155 -2.87 2.61 1.70
C TYR A 155 -3.64 3.39 2.76
N GLN A 156 -3.70 2.88 3.99
CA GLN A 156 -4.29 3.59 5.13
C GLN A 156 -3.59 4.91 5.43
N GLN A 157 -2.25 4.95 5.38
CA GLN A 157 -1.52 6.21 5.57
C GLN A 157 -1.84 7.24 4.48
N TYR A 158 -1.98 6.80 3.22
CA TYR A 158 -2.43 7.67 2.12
C TYR A 158 -3.85 8.19 2.37
N VAL A 159 -4.83 7.30 2.53
CA VAL A 159 -6.25 7.68 2.67
C VAL A 159 -6.45 8.59 3.87
N SER A 160 -5.92 8.25 5.04
CA SER A 160 -6.06 9.07 6.26
C SER A 160 -5.52 10.49 6.14
N ARG A 161 -4.48 10.70 5.33
CA ARG A 161 -3.91 12.04 5.07
C ARG A 161 -4.64 12.77 3.97
N GLN A 162 -5.07 12.06 2.93
CA GLN A 162 -5.91 12.63 1.89
C GLN A 162 -7.21 13.20 2.48
N MET A 163 -7.78 12.55 3.49
CA MET A 163 -8.96 13.03 4.23
C MET A 163 -8.73 14.32 5.05
N GLN A 164 -7.49 14.75 5.24
CA GLN A 164 -7.13 16.04 5.87
C GLN A 164 -6.99 17.16 4.84
N LEU A 165 -7.09 16.84 3.55
CA LEU A 165 -7.11 17.78 2.44
C LEU A 165 -8.55 17.92 1.91
N GLU A 166 -8.74 18.85 0.99
CA GLU A 166 -10.02 18.99 0.29
C GLU A 166 -10.37 17.69 -0.48
N ILE A 167 -11.59 17.20 -0.27
CA ILE A 167 -12.12 16.02 -0.93
C ILE A 167 -13.10 16.43 -2.02
N ASN A 168 -12.83 15.97 -3.24
CA ASN A 168 -13.71 16.10 -4.38
C ASN A 168 -13.89 14.73 -5.09
N GLU A 169 -14.74 14.69 -6.12
CA GLU A 169 -15.05 13.46 -6.84
C GLU A 169 -13.81 12.77 -7.45
N GLU A 170 -12.84 13.54 -7.92
CA GLU A 170 -11.61 12.99 -8.51
C GLU A 170 -10.71 12.36 -7.44
N VAL A 171 -10.64 12.97 -6.25
CA VAL A 171 -9.94 12.38 -5.11
C VAL A 171 -10.61 11.07 -4.68
N ILE A 172 -11.93 11.05 -4.56
CA ILE A 172 -12.68 9.81 -4.26
C ILE A 172 -12.40 8.74 -5.31
N ARG A 173 -12.43 9.11 -6.59
CA ARG A 173 -12.14 8.20 -7.70
C ARG A 173 -10.74 7.58 -7.58
N LYS A 174 -9.72 8.39 -7.29
CA LYS A 174 -8.36 7.89 -7.08
C LYS A 174 -8.29 6.92 -5.91
N MET A 175 -8.82 7.30 -4.74
CA MET A 175 -8.82 6.42 -3.57
C MET A 175 -9.52 5.10 -3.88
N VAL A 176 -10.69 5.12 -4.52
CA VAL A 176 -11.42 3.93 -4.94
C VAL A 176 -10.57 3.05 -5.87
N ASN A 177 -10.01 3.61 -6.94
CA ASN A 177 -9.21 2.85 -7.90
C ASN A 177 -7.97 2.22 -7.27
N HIS A 178 -7.34 2.92 -6.33
CA HIS A 178 -6.21 2.39 -5.57
C HIS A 178 -6.57 1.17 -4.71
N ALA A 179 -7.85 0.96 -4.39
CA ALA A 179 -8.35 -0.22 -3.68
C ALA A 179 -8.89 -1.31 -4.61
N VAL A 180 -9.62 -0.96 -5.69
CA VAL A 180 -10.31 -1.93 -6.55
C VAL A 180 -9.50 -2.37 -7.78
N ASP A 181 -8.59 -1.53 -8.27
CA ASP A 181 -7.83 -1.74 -9.50
C ASP A 181 -6.32 -1.62 -9.22
N CYS A 182 -5.84 -2.50 -8.36
CA CYS A 182 -4.43 -2.60 -8.02
C CYS A 182 -3.97 -4.07 -8.04
N TYR A 183 -2.67 -4.27 -8.23
CA TYR A 183 -2.08 -5.56 -7.91
C TYR A 183 -1.84 -5.64 -6.41
N LEU A 184 -2.03 -6.84 -5.88
CA LEU A 184 -1.95 -7.10 -4.46
C LEU A 184 -0.57 -7.67 -4.10
N SER A 185 -0.02 -7.22 -2.98
CA SER A 185 1.01 -7.97 -2.26
C SER A 185 0.50 -9.38 -1.96
N ARG A 186 1.41 -10.34 -1.80
CA ARG A 186 1.07 -11.75 -1.55
C ARG A 186 0.22 -11.98 -0.29
N THR A 187 0.24 -11.02 0.62
CA THR A 187 -0.44 -11.10 1.92
C THR A 187 -1.64 -10.16 2.03
N CYS A 188 -2.02 -9.50 0.93
CA CYS A 188 -3.09 -8.52 0.90
C CYS A 188 -4.29 -9.06 0.12
N LEU A 189 -5.49 -8.76 0.61
CA LEU A 189 -6.77 -8.97 -0.07
C LEU A 189 -7.45 -7.63 -0.33
N HIS A 190 -8.18 -7.52 -1.45
CA HIS A 190 -8.96 -6.32 -1.77
C HIS A 190 -9.91 -5.89 -0.63
N ILE A 191 -10.49 -6.86 0.10
CA ILE A 191 -11.38 -6.61 1.22
C ILE A 191 -10.74 -5.80 2.36
N GLU A 192 -9.42 -5.93 2.55
CA GLU A 192 -8.67 -5.15 3.54
C GLU A 192 -8.55 -3.69 3.09
N LEU A 193 -8.32 -3.45 1.79
CA LEU A 193 -8.31 -2.11 1.21
C LEU A 193 -9.71 -1.47 1.25
N TYR A 194 -10.76 -2.26 1.03
CA TYR A 194 -12.14 -1.78 1.17
C TYR A 194 -12.47 -1.39 2.61
N SER A 195 -11.91 -2.10 3.58
CA SER A 195 -12.07 -1.78 5.00
C SER A 195 -11.46 -0.41 5.33
N VAL A 196 -10.29 -0.11 4.77
CA VAL A 196 -9.67 1.23 4.89
C VAL A 196 -10.60 2.30 4.32
N LEU A 197 -11.10 2.11 3.09
CA LEU A 197 -12.04 3.07 2.48
C LEU A 197 -13.31 3.24 3.32
N ASN A 198 -13.94 2.14 3.73
CA ASN A 198 -15.18 2.20 4.50
C ASN A 198 -14.98 2.89 5.86
N TYR A 199 -13.80 2.76 6.47
CA TYR A 199 -13.48 3.45 7.72
C TYR A 199 -13.36 4.96 7.54
N TYR A 200 -12.56 5.42 6.57
CA TYR A 200 -12.26 6.85 6.39
C TYR A 200 -13.33 7.62 5.60
N VAL A 201 -13.97 6.97 4.62
CA VAL A 201 -14.95 7.57 3.70
C VAL A 201 -16.39 7.31 4.18
N CYS A 202 -16.59 7.02 5.47
CA CYS A 202 -17.90 6.70 6.05
C CYS A 202 -18.87 7.89 6.10
N GLN A 203 -18.40 9.13 5.89
CA GLN A 203 -19.25 10.32 5.85
C GLN A 203 -20.23 10.24 4.67
N ASN A 204 -21.52 10.50 4.92
CA ASN A 204 -22.61 10.30 3.95
C ASN A 204 -22.39 11.02 2.60
N GLU A 205 -21.76 12.20 2.61
CA GLU A 205 -21.48 12.96 1.39
C GLU A 205 -20.52 12.23 0.45
N TYR A 206 -19.44 11.65 0.96
CA TYR A 206 -18.45 10.95 0.15
C TYR A 206 -18.89 9.53 -0.23
N ARG A 207 -19.69 8.87 0.61
CA ARG A 207 -20.29 7.57 0.26
C ARG A 207 -21.11 7.66 -1.02
N THR A 208 -21.88 8.75 -1.17
CA THR A 208 -22.68 8.97 -2.38
C THR A 208 -21.78 9.12 -3.61
N MET A 209 -20.62 9.78 -3.49
CA MET A 209 -19.63 9.87 -4.56
C MET A 209 -19.05 8.49 -4.94
N VAL A 210 -18.72 7.65 -3.95
CA VAL A 210 -18.25 6.27 -4.18
C VAL A 210 -19.32 5.46 -4.94
N LEU A 211 -20.57 5.51 -4.48
CA LEU A 211 -21.68 4.78 -5.12
C LEU A 211 -21.97 5.28 -6.54
N ALA A 212 -21.95 6.60 -6.76
CA ALA A 212 -22.16 7.20 -8.07
C ALA A 212 -21.05 6.77 -9.05
N TYR A 213 -19.79 6.92 -8.64
CA TYR A 213 -18.63 6.52 -9.43
C TYR A 213 -18.65 5.01 -9.72
N GLY A 214 -18.88 4.17 -8.72
CA GLY A 214 -18.89 2.73 -8.90
C GLY A 214 -19.99 2.26 -9.87
N LYS A 215 -21.20 2.80 -9.75
CA LYS A 215 -22.31 2.48 -10.66
C LYS A 215 -22.00 2.92 -12.10
N GLN A 216 -21.37 4.08 -12.28
CA GLN A 216 -20.92 4.56 -13.59
C GLN A 216 -19.82 3.66 -14.17
N LEU A 217 -18.84 3.26 -13.36
CA LEU A 217 -17.76 2.38 -13.79
C LEU A 217 -18.31 1.02 -14.23
N ILE A 218 -19.13 0.37 -13.41
CA ILE A 218 -19.73 -0.94 -13.75
C ILE A 218 -20.50 -0.85 -15.08
N LYS A 219 -21.28 0.23 -15.28
CA LYS A 219 -22.00 0.44 -16.55
C LYS A 219 -21.03 0.52 -17.73
N SER A 220 -19.99 1.34 -17.63
CA SER A 220 -18.97 1.50 -18.69
C SER A 220 -18.24 0.20 -18.99
N GLN A 221 -17.87 -0.58 -17.96
CA GLN A 221 -17.18 -1.85 -18.17
C GLN A 221 -18.08 -2.92 -18.78
N HIS A 222 -19.38 -2.95 -18.45
CA HIS A 222 -20.36 -3.82 -19.14
C HIS A 222 -20.50 -3.46 -20.61
N GLU A 223 -20.54 -2.17 -20.95
CA GLU A 223 -20.59 -1.70 -22.33
C GLU A 223 -19.37 -2.20 -23.11
N LYS A 224 -18.16 -2.05 -22.57
CA LYS A 224 -16.93 -2.59 -23.18
C LYS A 224 -16.94 -4.12 -23.27
N LEU A 225 -17.41 -4.80 -22.22
CA LEU A 225 -17.48 -6.25 -22.17
C LEU A 225 -18.44 -6.81 -23.24
N SER A 226 -19.53 -6.11 -23.53
CA SER A 226 -20.47 -6.49 -24.58
C SER A 226 -19.88 -6.39 -26.00
N GLN A 227 -18.91 -5.49 -26.19
CA GLN A 227 -18.21 -5.27 -27.46
C GLN A 227 -17.00 -6.21 -27.63
N SER A 228 -16.50 -6.80 -26.55
CA SER A 228 -15.34 -7.69 -26.57
C SER A 228 -15.64 -9.06 -27.19
N LYS A 229 -14.65 -9.64 -27.89
CA LYS A 229 -14.74 -10.99 -28.48
C LYS A 229 -14.64 -12.06 -27.39
N LYS A 230 -15.28 -13.22 -27.59
CA LYS A 230 -15.37 -14.32 -26.61
C LYS A 230 -14.03 -14.74 -25.97
N TYR A 231 -12.93 -14.69 -26.71
CA TYR A 231 -11.58 -15.10 -26.28
C TYR A 231 -10.60 -13.92 -26.15
N ASP A 232 -11.11 -12.72 -25.91
CA ASP A 232 -10.28 -11.56 -25.65
C ASP A 232 -9.77 -11.58 -24.20
N ASP A 233 -8.45 -11.64 -24.01
CA ASP A 233 -7.80 -11.61 -22.70
C ASP A 233 -8.22 -10.40 -21.87
N HIS A 234 -8.61 -9.29 -22.53
CA HIS A 234 -9.11 -8.10 -21.87
C HIS A 234 -10.43 -8.33 -21.12
N ARG A 235 -11.21 -9.37 -21.48
CA ARG A 235 -12.44 -9.72 -20.77
C ARG A 235 -12.20 -10.03 -19.30
N TYR A 236 -11.11 -10.70 -18.99
CA TYR A 236 -10.76 -11.03 -17.61
C TYR A 236 -10.56 -9.75 -16.78
N ILE A 237 -9.86 -8.76 -17.35
CA ILE A 237 -9.62 -7.47 -16.71
C ILE A 237 -10.94 -6.72 -16.48
N LEU A 238 -11.82 -6.70 -17.47
CA LEU A 238 -13.13 -6.06 -17.37
C LEU A 238 -14.03 -6.73 -16.32
N ILE A 239 -14.08 -8.06 -16.30
CA ILE A 239 -14.87 -8.83 -15.33
C ILE A 239 -14.36 -8.57 -13.91
N ARG A 240 -13.04 -8.66 -13.68
CA ARG A 240 -12.44 -8.35 -12.38
C ARG A 240 -12.79 -6.93 -11.95
N SER A 241 -12.63 -5.94 -12.83
CA SER A 241 -12.97 -4.55 -12.53
C SER A 241 -14.45 -4.37 -12.12
N ILE A 242 -15.37 -5.09 -12.78
CA ILE A 242 -16.80 -5.08 -12.40
C ILE A 242 -17.00 -5.72 -11.03
N GLU A 243 -16.42 -6.89 -10.77
CA GLU A 243 -16.67 -7.64 -9.54
C GLU A 243 -16.08 -6.98 -8.30
N GLU A 244 -14.85 -6.45 -8.38
CA GLU A 244 -14.21 -5.71 -7.29
C GLU A 244 -14.98 -4.40 -6.99
N MET A 245 -15.41 -3.68 -8.02
CA MET A 245 -16.25 -2.49 -7.82
C MET A 245 -17.63 -2.84 -7.24
N ASN A 246 -18.22 -3.96 -7.65
CA ASN A 246 -19.51 -4.42 -7.16
C ASN A 246 -19.46 -4.79 -5.68
N ASP A 247 -18.35 -5.39 -5.22
CA ASP A 247 -18.11 -5.61 -3.78
C ASP A 247 -18.03 -4.28 -3.02
N LEU A 248 -17.31 -3.28 -3.55
CA LEU A 248 -17.21 -1.98 -2.91
C LEU A 248 -18.57 -1.26 -2.83
N ILE A 249 -19.35 -1.24 -3.92
CA ILE A 249 -20.72 -0.68 -3.92
C ILE A 249 -21.58 -1.37 -2.87
N PHE A 250 -21.48 -2.70 -2.77
CA PHE A 250 -22.25 -3.48 -1.80
C PHE A 250 -21.88 -3.11 -0.35
N ILE A 251 -20.59 -2.89 -0.07
CA ILE A 251 -20.10 -2.40 1.23
C ILE A 251 -20.64 -0.99 1.52
N PHE A 252 -20.67 -0.10 0.53
CA PHE A 252 -21.05 1.31 0.72
C PHE A 252 -22.56 1.58 0.69
N GLU A 253 -23.40 0.61 0.29
CA GLU A 253 -24.86 0.80 0.23
C GLU A 253 -25.50 0.75 1.63
N ASP A 254 -25.90 1.91 2.16
CA ASP A 254 -26.48 2.05 3.50
C ASP A 254 -27.91 1.52 3.61
N ASN A 255 -28.72 1.73 2.55
CA ASN A 255 -30.09 1.27 2.50
C ASN A 255 -30.16 -0.18 2.02
N PHE A 256 -29.60 -1.08 2.82
CA PHE A 256 -29.50 -2.48 2.48
C PHE A 256 -30.88 -3.13 2.35
N THR A 257 -31.20 -3.59 1.14
CA THR A 257 -32.48 -4.22 0.83
C THR A 257 -32.31 -5.40 -0.10
N ILE A 258 -33.42 -6.09 -0.41
CA ILE A 258 -33.47 -7.11 -1.46
C ILE A 258 -33.01 -6.54 -2.83
N LYS A 259 -33.20 -5.23 -3.08
CA LYS A 259 -32.72 -4.58 -4.31
C LYS A 259 -31.19 -4.51 -4.34
N THR A 260 -30.55 -4.24 -3.20
CA THR A 260 -29.09 -4.27 -3.05
C THR A 260 -28.53 -5.64 -3.41
N LEU A 261 -29.09 -6.71 -2.84
CA LEU A 261 -28.70 -8.09 -3.18
C LEU A 261 -28.96 -8.43 -4.64
N SER A 262 -30.09 -7.99 -5.19
CA SER A 262 -30.40 -8.24 -6.60
C SER A 262 -29.44 -7.52 -7.54
N TYR A 263 -29.02 -6.29 -7.21
CA TYR A 263 -27.99 -5.55 -7.92
C TYR A 263 -26.63 -6.26 -7.81
N TYR A 264 -26.25 -6.68 -6.60
CA TYR A 264 -25.01 -7.40 -6.36
C TYR A 264 -24.92 -8.64 -7.23
N PHE A 265 -25.90 -9.54 -7.15
CA PHE A 265 -25.91 -10.77 -7.95
C PHE A 265 -26.01 -10.54 -9.46
N LYS A 266 -26.60 -9.42 -9.90
CA LYS A 266 -26.69 -9.10 -11.34
C LYS A 266 -25.30 -8.81 -11.94
N ASN A 267 -24.39 -8.27 -11.14
CA ASN A 267 -23.05 -7.84 -11.58
C ASN A 267 -21.97 -8.85 -11.14
N ARG A 268 -22.32 -10.14 -11.07
CA ARG A 268 -21.41 -11.24 -10.75
C ARG A 268 -21.43 -12.26 -11.87
N PHE A 269 -20.25 -12.77 -12.21
CA PHE A 269 -20.07 -13.73 -13.30
C PHE A 269 -19.87 -15.16 -12.78
N GLU A 270 -19.64 -15.30 -11.48
CA GLU A 270 -19.55 -16.57 -10.78
C GLU A 270 -20.92 -17.25 -10.60
N THR A 271 -20.90 -18.48 -10.07
CA THR A 271 -22.12 -19.22 -9.74
C THR A 271 -22.91 -18.50 -8.64
N LYS A 272 -24.21 -18.82 -8.56
CA LYS A 272 -25.09 -18.28 -7.51
C LYS A 272 -24.61 -18.62 -6.10
N ASP A 273 -24.00 -19.80 -5.90
CA ASP A 273 -23.58 -20.28 -4.59
C ASP A 273 -22.29 -19.56 -4.15
N THR A 274 -21.30 -19.46 -5.05
CA THR A 274 -20.07 -18.67 -4.82
C THR A 274 -20.39 -17.20 -4.56
N THR A 275 -21.29 -16.62 -5.35
CA THR A 275 -21.75 -15.25 -5.16
C THR A 275 -22.41 -15.05 -3.79
N PHE A 276 -23.23 -16.02 -3.36
CA PHE A 276 -23.90 -15.96 -2.06
C PHE A 276 -22.91 -16.04 -0.90
N GLU A 277 -21.94 -16.95 -0.97
CA GLU A 277 -20.90 -17.09 0.05
C GLU A 277 -20.11 -15.79 0.22
N LYS A 278 -19.74 -15.14 -0.88
CA LYS A 278 -19.04 -13.84 -0.81
C LYS A 278 -19.95 -12.74 -0.25
N ALA A 279 -21.21 -12.67 -0.69
CA ALA A 279 -22.19 -11.72 -0.15
C ALA A 279 -22.34 -11.85 1.37
N ILE A 280 -22.47 -13.09 1.88
CA ILE A 280 -22.56 -13.35 3.33
C ILE A 280 -21.30 -12.89 4.05
N LYS A 281 -20.10 -13.19 3.53
CA LYS A 281 -18.84 -12.73 4.13
C LYS A 281 -18.78 -11.20 4.21
N LEU A 282 -19.16 -10.50 3.15
CA LEU A 282 -19.20 -9.04 3.14
C LEU A 282 -20.21 -8.48 4.16
N VAL A 283 -21.38 -9.11 4.26
CA VAL A 283 -22.41 -8.71 5.25
C VAL A 283 -21.94 -8.97 6.67
N GLU A 284 -21.25 -10.08 6.93
CA GLU A 284 -20.69 -10.39 8.25
C GLU A 284 -19.59 -9.41 8.68
N LEU A 285 -18.86 -8.83 7.73
CA LEU A 285 -17.77 -7.91 8.01
C LEU A 285 -18.19 -6.44 8.07
N PHE A 286 -19.15 -6.03 7.24
CA PHE A 286 -19.45 -4.60 7.03
C PHE A 286 -20.88 -4.18 7.32
N LYS A 287 -21.77 -5.11 7.66
CA LYS A 287 -23.21 -4.84 7.77
C LYS A 287 -23.77 -5.35 9.09
N THR A 288 -25.04 -5.03 9.34
CA THR A 288 -25.72 -5.36 10.59
C THR A 288 -26.30 -6.78 10.56
N ASP A 289 -26.67 -7.31 11.73
CA ASP A 289 -27.39 -8.59 11.80
C ASP A 289 -28.76 -8.55 11.10
N LYS A 290 -29.39 -7.36 11.00
CA LYS A 290 -30.60 -7.18 10.19
C LYS A 290 -30.31 -7.42 8.70
N ASP A 291 -29.19 -6.91 8.20
CA ASP A 291 -28.77 -7.10 6.81
C ASP A 291 -28.38 -8.56 6.54
N TRP A 292 -27.78 -9.20 7.54
CA TRP A 292 -27.50 -10.65 7.53
C TRP A 292 -28.79 -11.46 7.38
N LEU A 293 -29.85 -11.14 8.13
CA LEU A 293 -31.15 -11.81 7.99
C LEU A 293 -31.80 -11.57 6.63
N ILE A 294 -31.70 -10.35 6.07
CA ILE A 294 -32.20 -10.04 4.72
C ILE A 294 -31.47 -10.93 3.70
N THR A 295 -30.16 -11.04 3.82
CA THR A 295 -29.30 -11.85 2.94
C THR A 295 -29.63 -13.32 3.05
N TYR A 296 -29.77 -13.84 4.27
CA TYR A 296 -30.14 -15.23 4.53
C TYR A 296 -31.52 -15.57 3.91
N LYS A 297 -32.54 -14.74 4.15
CA LYS A 297 -33.89 -14.92 3.57
C LYS A 297 -33.87 -14.85 2.04
N TYR A 298 -32.99 -14.02 1.46
CA TYR A 298 -32.78 -13.96 0.01
C TYR A 298 -32.17 -15.26 -0.53
N GLY A 299 -31.19 -15.84 0.16
CA GLY A 299 -30.59 -17.13 -0.18
C GLY A 299 -31.61 -18.28 -0.17
N ILE A 300 -32.51 -18.32 0.82
CA ILE A 300 -33.62 -19.31 0.86
C ILE A 300 -34.47 -19.21 -0.41
N LYS A 301 -34.89 -17.98 -0.77
CA LYS A 301 -35.71 -17.75 -1.99
C LYS A 301 -35.00 -18.19 -3.27
N ARG A 302 -33.66 -18.21 -3.26
CA ARG A 302 -32.83 -18.66 -4.39
C ARG A 302 -32.38 -20.13 -4.31
N LYS A 303 -32.92 -20.88 -3.34
CA LYS A 303 -32.59 -22.30 -3.13
C LYS A 303 -31.08 -22.50 -2.95
N ILE A 304 -30.45 -21.64 -2.17
CA ILE A 304 -29.05 -21.79 -1.75
C ILE A 304 -28.99 -22.78 -0.57
N GLN A 305 -27.97 -23.62 -0.55
CA GLN A 305 -27.71 -24.52 0.59
C GLN A 305 -26.92 -23.77 1.67
N PHE A 306 -27.31 -23.97 2.93
CA PHE A 306 -26.70 -23.30 4.08
C PHE A 306 -25.96 -24.29 4.96
N SER A 307 -24.82 -23.85 5.49
CA SER A 307 -24.08 -24.60 6.52
C SER A 307 -24.83 -24.63 7.85
N ASP A 308 -24.54 -25.62 8.68
CA ASP A 308 -25.10 -25.72 10.04
C ASP A 308 -24.84 -24.47 10.89
N LYS A 309 -23.66 -23.86 10.74
CA LYS A 309 -23.31 -22.60 11.40
C LYS A 309 -24.24 -21.46 10.99
N GLN A 310 -24.56 -21.34 9.71
CA GLN A 310 -25.47 -20.31 9.20
C GLN A 310 -26.91 -20.59 9.64
N ASN A 311 -27.35 -21.84 9.59
CA ASN A 311 -28.67 -22.25 10.12
C ASN A 311 -28.81 -21.88 11.60
N ALA A 312 -27.79 -22.18 12.42
CA ALA A 312 -27.77 -21.85 13.83
C ALA A 312 -27.80 -20.32 14.09
N LYS A 313 -27.01 -19.54 13.34
CA LYS A 313 -27.03 -18.07 13.43
C LYS A 313 -28.42 -17.51 13.09
N TYR A 314 -29.07 -18.02 12.05
CA TYR A 314 -30.44 -17.61 11.68
C TYR A 314 -31.44 -17.88 12.81
N GLN A 315 -31.41 -19.08 13.40
CA GLN A 315 -32.30 -19.42 14.52
C GLN A 315 -32.05 -18.56 15.75
N LYS A 316 -30.79 -18.22 16.04
CA LYS A 316 -30.44 -17.31 17.14
C LYS A 316 -31.01 -15.91 16.90
N LEU A 317 -30.75 -15.32 15.74
CA LEU A 317 -31.19 -13.96 15.41
C LEU A 317 -32.72 -13.84 15.33
N LEU A 318 -33.44 -14.89 14.91
CA LEU A 318 -34.90 -14.90 14.96
C LEU A 318 -35.47 -14.82 16.39
N LYS A 319 -34.76 -15.39 17.38
CA LYS A 319 -35.19 -15.35 18.79
C LYS A 319 -34.88 -14.02 19.46
N GLU A 320 -33.89 -13.28 18.98
CA GLU A 320 -33.49 -11.97 19.53
C GLU A 320 -34.37 -10.83 19.00
N ILE A 321 -35.09 -11.05 17.89
CA ILE A 321 -35.97 -10.06 17.25
C ILE A 321 -37.45 -10.26 17.61
N ASN A 322 -37.81 -11.42 18.15
CA ASN A 322 -39.17 -11.75 18.64
C ASN A 322 -39.26 -11.59 20.15
#